data_AF-Q5V202-F1
#
_entry.id   AF-Q5V202-F1
#
_cell.length_a   1.000
_cell.length_b   1.000
_cell.length_c   1.000
_cell.angle_alpha   90.00
_cell.angle_beta   90.00
_cell.angle_gamma   90.00
#
_symmetry.space_group_name_H-M   'P 1'
#
loop_
_entity.id
_entity.type
_entity.pdbx_description
1 polymer ?
#
loop_
_entity_poly.entity_id
_entity_poly.type
_entity_poly.pdbx_seq_one_letter_code
_entity_poly.pdbx_strand_id
1 'polypeptide(L)'
;MVVAAFQVPAADITEIVREEVEDAVDPVVRIGDGARLVGARLIDEIQSVPVELVDETGTTPYLGSGARGMGDVLAAVNIARLDGEEIESRTIEPTAGELQKIKDRSREASDTNRAISEELARQVATGALTVEEALAKHNSDSPTEEGEPDSG
;
A
#
# COMPACT_ATOMS: atom_id res chain seq x y z
N MET A 1 -8.24 -24.37 -6.95
CA MET A 1 -9.67 -23.98 -6.80
C MET A 1 -9.69 -22.82 -5.82
N VAL A 2 -10.34 -21.69 -6.14
CA VAL A 2 -10.48 -20.58 -5.18
C VAL A 2 -11.73 -20.83 -4.36
N VAL A 3 -11.60 -20.80 -3.03
CA VAL A 3 -12.69 -21.08 -2.09
C VAL A 3 -13.29 -19.81 -1.48
N ALA A 4 -12.50 -18.74 -1.39
CA ALA A 4 -12.91 -17.44 -0.89
C ALA A 4 -12.04 -16.32 -1.50
N ALA A 5 -12.56 -15.09 -1.47
CA ALA A 5 -11.81 -13.88 -1.79
C ALA A 5 -12.38 -12.72 -0.96
N PHE A 6 -11.49 -11.86 -0.45
CA PHE A 6 -11.84 -10.81 0.48
C PHE A 6 -11.22 -9.48 0.05
N GLN A 7 -11.84 -8.38 0.47
CA GLN A 7 -11.25 -7.05 0.44
C GLN A 7 -11.10 -6.59 1.88
N VAL A 8 -9.88 -6.26 2.27
CA VAL A 8 -9.53 -5.93 3.65
C VAL A 8 -8.65 -4.68 3.68
N PRO A 9 -8.66 -3.91 4.79
CA PRO A 9 -7.72 -2.81 4.97
C PRO A 9 -6.27 -3.29 4.92
N ALA A 10 -5.37 -2.46 4.38
CA ALA A 10 -3.96 -2.82 4.23
C ALA A 10 -3.28 -3.16 5.56
N ALA A 11 -3.71 -2.53 6.65
CA ALA A 11 -3.16 -2.76 7.99
C ALA A 11 -3.51 -4.14 8.57
N ASP A 12 -4.55 -4.79 8.06
CA ASP A 12 -5.05 -6.07 8.58
C ASP A 12 -4.48 -7.27 7.81
N ILE A 13 -3.82 -7.04 6.66
CA ILE A 13 -3.40 -8.10 5.73
C ILE A 13 -2.50 -9.12 6.41
N THR A 14 -1.46 -8.66 7.12
CA THR A 14 -0.43 -9.54 7.70
C THR A 14 -1.03 -10.48 8.76
N GLU A 15 -1.94 -9.97 9.60
CA GLU A 15 -2.63 -10.79 10.60
C GLU A 15 -3.57 -11.81 9.95
N ILE A 16 -4.33 -11.39 8.94
CA ILE A 16 -5.26 -12.29 8.22
C ILE A 16 -4.49 -13.39 7.50
N VAL A 17 -3.39 -13.06 6.81
CA VAL A 17 -2.55 -14.06 6.15
C VAL A 17 -2.03 -15.06 7.18
N ARG A 18 -1.59 -14.58 8.34
CA ARG A 18 -1.09 -15.44 9.42
C ARG A 18 -2.16 -16.41 9.92
N GLU A 19 -3.39 -15.94 10.16
CA GLU A 19 -4.52 -16.77 10.58
C GLU A 19 -4.85 -17.84 9.52
N GLU A 20 -4.91 -17.45 8.25
CA GLU A 20 -5.27 -18.35 7.14
C GLU A 20 -4.22 -19.44 6.86
N VAL A 21 -2.93 -19.18 7.15
CA VAL A 21 -1.85 -20.14 6.90
C VAL A 21 -1.52 -21.02 8.12
N GLU A 22 -2.04 -20.73 9.31
CA GLU A 22 -1.66 -21.41 10.56
C GLU A 22 -1.89 -22.94 10.50
N ASP A 23 -3.04 -23.36 9.98
CA ASP A 23 -3.43 -24.77 9.86
C ASP A 23 -3.14 -25.37 8.47
N ALA A 24 -2.51 -24.60 7.57
CA ALA A 24 -2.24 -25.03 6.21
C ALA A 24 -1.00 -25.94 6.13
N VAL A 25 -1.05 -26.95 5.27
CA VAL A 25 0.11 -27.80 4.96
C VAL A 25 0.88 -27.17 3.81
N ASP A 26 2.15 -26.84 4.04
CA ASP A 26 3.06 -26.21 3.08
C ASP A 26 2.44 -24.99 2.35
N PRO A 27 1.94 -23.98 3.08
CA PRO A 27 1.31 -22.81 2.48
C PRO A 27 2.30 -21.99 1.66
N VAL A 28 1.81 -21.39 0.57
CA VAL A 28 2.54 -20.41 -0.24
C VAL A 28 1.69 -19.16 -0.39
N VAL A 29 2.29 -17.99 -0.15
CA VAL A 29 1.63 -16.70 -0.32
C VAL A 29 2.07 -16.09 -1.65
N ARG A 30 1.11 -15.77 -2.51
CA ARG A 30 1.38 -15.10 -3.80
C ARG A 30 0.99 -13.63 -3.74
N ILE A 31 1.90 -12.76 -4.18
CA ILE A 31 1.71 -11.31 -4.20
C ILE A 31 1.86 -10.82 -5.64
N GLY A 32 0.87 -10.08 -6.15
CA GLY A 32 0.94 -9.43 -7.46
C GLY A 32 1.88 -8.23 -7.49
N ASP A 33 2.50 -7.96 -8.63
CA ASP A 33 3.49 -6.89 -8.78
C ASP A 33 2.90 -5.47 -8.93
N GLY A 34 1.60 -5.35 -9.18
CA GLY A 34 0.93 -4.09 -9.47
C GLY A 34 0.90 -3.08 -8.31
N ALA A 35 0.83 -3.55 -7.07
CA ALA A 35 0.81 -2.71 -5.87
C ALA A 35 2.21 -2.52 -5.26
N ARG A 36 3.18 -2.14 -6.08
CA ARG A 36 4.63 -2.13 -5.77
C ARG A 36 5.00 -1.81 -4.32
N LEU A 37 4.65 -0.62 -3.80
CA LEU A 37 4.98 -0.17 -2.44
C LEU A 37 4.33 -1.00 -1.34
N VAL A 38 3.09 -1.44 -1.53
CA VAL A 38 2.39 -2.29 -0.56
C VAL A 38 2.95 -3.71 -0.64
N GLY A 39 3.11 -4.26 -1.85
CA GLY A 39 3.66 -5.59 -2.07
C GLY A 39 5.06 -5.76 -1.48
N ALA A 40 5.96 -4.78 -1.67
CA ALA A 40 7.29 -4.80 -1.06
C ALA A 40 7.25 -4.94 0.47
N ARG A 41 6.39 -4.15 1.13
CA ARG A 41 6.21 -4.22 2.58
C ARG A 41 5.63 -5.56 3.03
N LEU A 42 4.62 -6.07 2.32
CA LEU A 42 4.01 -7.36 2.63
C LEU A 42 5.00 -8.52 2.49
N ILE A 43 5.87 -8.51 1.47
CA ILE A 43 6.94 -9.51 1.33
C ILE A 43 7.85 -9.47 2.56
N ASP A 44 8.27 -8.28 3.00
CA ASP A 44 9.15 -8.13 4.16
C ASP A 44 8.45 -8.48 5.50
N GLU A 45 7.13 -8.35 5.60
CA GLU A 45 6.35 -8.67 6.80
C GLU A 45 5.97 -10.17 6.88
N ILE A 46 5.67 -10.80 5.74
CA ILE A 46 5.24 -12.20 5.64
C ILE A 46 6.48 -13.08 5.43
N GLN A 47 7.25 -13.29 6.50
CA GLN A 47 8.45 -14.15 6.47
C GLN A 47 8.23 -15.57 7.04
N SER A 48 7.04 -15.85 7.58
CA SER A 48 6.73 -17.14 8.21
C SER A 48 6.45 -18.26 7.21
N VAL A 49 6.24 -17.93 5.93
CA VAL A 49 5.86 -18.85 4.86
C VAL A 49 6.52 -18.42 3.54
N PRO A 50 6.75 -19.33 2.58
CA PRO A 50 7.24 -18.98 1.25
C PRO A 50 6.36 -17.92 0.56
N VAL A 51 7.02 -16.93 -0.04
CA VAL A 51 6.36 -15.85 -0.79
C VAL A 51 6.79 -15.90 -2.26
N GLU A 52 5.81 -15.88 -3.15
CA GLU A 52 6.03 -15.77 -4.60
C GLU A 52 5.53 -14.41 -5.12
N LEU A 53 6.37 -13.71 -5.89
CA LEU A 53 5.98 -12.53 -6.64
C LEU A 53 5.45 -12.95 -8.02
N VAL A 54 4.22 -12.55 -8.33
CA VAL A 54 3.58 -12.84 -9.61
C VAL A 54 3.64 -11.60 -10.50
N ASP A 55 4.25 -11.74 -11.68
CA ASP A 55 4.25 -10.70 -12.71
C ASP A 55 2.90 -10.67 -13.43
N GLU A 56 2.13 -9.60 -13.21
CA GLU A 56 0.83 -9.40 -13.84
C GLU A 56 0.92 -8.56 -15.12
N THR A 57 2.14 -8.12 -15.50
CA THR A 57 2.40 -7.31 -16.67
C THR A 57 1.95 -8.03 -17.94
N GLY A 58 0.98 -7.43 -18.64
CA GLY A 58 0.43 -8.00 -19.88
C GLY A 58 -0.77 -8.93 -19.69
N THR A 59 -1.22 -9.18 -18.45
CA THR A 59 -2.37 -10.05 -18.19
C THR A 59 -3.68 -9.31 -17.93
N THR A 60 -3.70 -7.97 -17.96
CA THR A 60 -4.93 -7.19 -17.83
C THR A 60 -5.74 -7.24 -19.14
N PRO A 61 -6.92 -7.90 -19.18
CA PRO A 61 -7.86 -7.62 -20.24
C PRO A 61 -8.27 -6.16 -20.09
N TYR A 62 -8.38 -5.42 -21.19
CA TYR A 62 -9.03 -4.11 -21.23
C TYR A 62 -10.49 -4.27 -20.76
N LEU A 63 -10.71 -4.24 -19.44
CA LEU A 63 -12.01 -4.03 -18.88
C LEU A 63 -12.22 -2.52 -18.94
N GLY A 64 -13.03 -2.12 -19.92
CA GLY A 64 -13.51 -0.76 -20.07
C GLY A 64 -14.05 -0.20 -18.75
N SER A 65 -14.23 1.12 -18.72
CA SER A 65 -14.56 2.01 -17.60
C SER A 65 -15.75 1.63 -16.66
N GLY A 66 -16.31 0.42 -16.74
CA GLY A 66 -17.42 -0.09 -15.94
C GLY A 66 -17.08 -1.06 -14.79
N ALA A 67 -15.82 -1.45 -14.58
CA ALA A 67 -15.44 -2.43 -13.53
C ALA A 67 -14.90 -1.80 -12.22
N ARG A 68 -15.36 -0.59 -11.85
CA ARG A 68 -14.95 0.04 -10.58
C ARG A 68 -15.50 -0.76 -9.39
N GLY A 69 -14.62 -1.53 -8.73
CA GLY A 69 -14.87 -2.15 -7.42
C GLY A 69 -14.42 -3.61 -7.30
N MET A 70 -14.53 -4.41 -8.37
CA MET A 70 -14.22 -5.85 -8.37
C MET A 70 -12.85 -6.19 -8.95
N GLY A 71 -12.09 -5.18 -9.42
CA GLY A 71 -10.80 -5.37 -10.07
C GLY A 71 -9.80 -6.11 -9.19
N ASP A 72 -9.70 -5.71 -7.92
CA ASP A 72 -8.74 -6.28 -6.97
C ASP A 72 -9.06 -7.74 -6.63
N VAL A 73 -10.35 -8.08 -6.50
CA VAL A 73 -10.80 -9.45 -6.25
C VAL A 73 -10.48 -10.36 -7.44
N LEU A 74 -10.74 -9.89 -8.67
CA LEU A 74 -10.41 -10.65 -9.87
C LEU A 74 -8.90 -10.80 -10.06
N ALA A 75 -8.13 -9.75 -9.76
CA ALA A 75 -6.67 -9.81 -9.74
C ALA A 75 -6.18 -10.87 -8.75
N ALA A 76 -6.65 -10.85 -7.50
CA ALA A 76 -6.30 -11.85 -6.49
C ALA A 76 -6.60 -13.29 -6.93
N VAL A 77 -7.76 -13.51 -7.57
CA VAL A 77 -8.13 -14.83 -8.12
C VAL A 77 -7.17 -15.26 -9.24
N ASN A 78 -6.72 -14.33 -10.09
CA ASN A 78 -5.78 -14.61 -11.15
C ASN A 78 -4.38 -14.89 -10.60
N ILE A 79 -3.88 -14.06 -9.69
CA ILE A 79 -2.60 -14.25 -8.98
C ILE A 79 -2.54 -15.63 -8.35
N ALA A 80 -3.62 -16.07 -7.67
CA ALA A 80 -3.68 -17.39 -7.05
C ALA A 80 -3.54 -18.57 -8.03
N ARG A 81 -3.74 -18.34 -9.34
CA ARG A 81 -3.67 -19.35 -10.41
C ARG A 81 -2.40 -19.28 -11.26
N LEU A 82 -1.61 -18.23 -11.12
CA LEU A 82 -0.36 -18.06 -11.85
C LEU A 82 0.80 -18.55 -10.99
N ASP A 83 1.85 -19.03 -11.67
CA ASP A 83 3.13 -19.29 -11.02
C ASP A 83 3.85 -17.96 -10.79
N GLY A 84 4.50 -17.82 -9.62
CA GLY A 84 5.34 -16.66 -9.32
C GLY A 84 6.82 -17.03 -9.11
N GLU A 85 7.63 -16.00 -8.89
CA GLU A 85 9.04 -16.13 -8.52
C GLU A 85 9.18 -16.09 -6.99
N GLU A 86 9.76 -17.12 -6.39
CA GLU A 86 10.05 -17.13 -4.95
C GLU A 86 11.03 -16.00 -4.58
N ILE A 87 10.66 -15.19 -3.59
CA ILE A 87 11.43 -14.01 -3.18
C ILE A 87 11.39 -13.83 -1.67
N GLU A 88 12.53 -13.45 -1.07
CA GLU A 88 12.63 -13.22 0.38
C GLU A 88 12.43 -11.75 0.78
N SER A 89 12.71 -10.81 -0.12
CA SER A 89 12.58 -9.37 0.12
C SER A 89 12.52 -8.58 -1.18
N ARG A 90 11.91 -7.40 -1.16
CA ARG A 90 11.83 -6.53 -2.34
C ARG A 90 12.06 -5.07 -1.99
N THR A 91 13.30 -4.60 -2.17
CA THR A 91 13.62 -3.17 -2.01
C THR A 91 13.20 -2.39 -3.25
N ILE A 92 12.39 -1.33 -3.07
CA ILE A 92 11.99 -0.43 -4.15
C ILE A 92 12.00 1.03 -3.70
N GLU A 93 12.43 1.90 -4.61
CA GLU A 93 12.34 3.33 -4.43
C GLU A 93 10.98 3.86 -4.93
N PRO A 94 10.26 4.65 -4.11
CA PRO A 94 9.06 5.33 -4.55
C PRO A 94 9.36 6.25 -5.73
N THR A 95 8.56 6.14 -6.78
CA THR A 95 8.60 7.03 -7.93
C THR A 95 8.00 8.39 -7.59
N ALA A 96 8.33 9.43 -8.36
CA ALA A 96 7.73 10.76 -8.21
C ALA A 96 6.19 10.71 -8.32
N GLY A 97 5.65 9.87 -9.21
CA GLY A 97 4.21 9.69 -9.38
C GLY A 97 3.53 9.03 -8.17
N GLU A 98 4.16 8.04 -7.55
CA GLU A 98 3.67 7.42 -6.31
C GLU A 98 3.69 8.41 -5.14
N LEU A 99 4.78 9.18 -4.99
CA LEU A 99 4.87 10.23 -3.97
C LEU A 99 3.80 11.31 -4.18
N GLN A 100 3.54 11.71 -5.42
CA GLN A 100 2.50 12.68 -5.72
C GLN A 100 1.11 12.16 -5.32
N LYS A 101 0.78 10.89 -5.64
CA LYS A 101 -0.49 10.28 -5.21
C LYS A 101 -0.66 10.27 -3.68
N ILE A 102 0.41 10.02 -2.94
CA ILE A 102 0.39 10.07 -1.47
C ILE A 102 0.10 11.49 -0.98
N LYS A 103 0.75 12.49 -1.57
CA LYS A 103 0.51 13.92 -1.25
C LYS A 103 -0.92 14.35 -1.57
N ASP A 104 -1.46 13.91 -2.72
CA ASP A 104 -2.83 14.20 -3.13
C ASP A 104 -3.84 13.60 -2.13
N ARG A 105 -3.66 12.32 -1.76
CA ARG A 105 -4.49 11.66 -0.73
C ARG A 105 -4.39 12.35 0.62
N SER A 106 -3.18 12.72 1.03
CA SER A 106 -2.95 13.47 2.27
C SER A 106 -3.69 14.80 2.26
N ARG A 107 -3.71 15.49 1.11
CA ARG A 107 -4.45 16.74 0.95
C ARG A 107 -5.96 16.54 1.12
N GLU A 108 -6.50 15.49 0.53
CA GLU A 108 -7.92 15.13 0.64
C GLU A 108 -8.33 14.76 2.07
N ALA A 109 -7.44 14.12 2.83
CA ALA A 109 -7.64 13.76 4.24
C ALA A 109 -7.36 14.90 5.22
N SER A 110 -6.73 15.99 4.78
CA SER A 110 -6.37 17.14 5.62
C SER A 110 -7.55 18.08 5.83
N ASP A 111 -7.81 18.44 7.09
CA ASP A 111 -8.81 19.47 7.44
C ASP A 111 -8.52 20.84 6.80
N THR A 112 -7.24 21.10 6.48
CA THR A 112 -6.81 22.37 5.87
C THR A 112 -6.56 22.26 4.37
N ASN A 113 -6.89 21.12 3.75
CA ASN A 113 -6.66 20.85 2.33
C ASN A 113 -5.18 21.09 1.92
N ARG A 114 -4.27 20.75 2.83
CA ARG A 114 -2.81 20.88 2.68
C ARG A 114 -2.16 19.51 2.56
N ALA A 115 -1.33 19.36 1.53
CA ALA A 115 -0.55 18.14 1.32
C ALA A 115 0.68 18.10 2.23
N ILE A 116 1.06 16.91 2.71
CA ILE A 116 2.33 16.68 3.40
C ILE A 116 3.56 17.00 2.54
N SER A 117 4.68 17.23 3.21
CA SER A 117 5.98 17.40 2.55
C SER A 117 6.41 16.14 1.80
N GLU A 118 7.35 16.29 0.85
CA GLU A 118 7.90 15.14 0.12
C GLU A 118 8.63 14.16 1.04
N GLU A 119 9.32 14.66 2.06
CA GLU A 119 9.99 13.82 3.07
C GLU A 119 8.98 12.95 3.81
N LEU A 120 7.87 13.54 4.27
CA LEU A 120 6.79 12.81 4.93
C LEU A 120 6.10 11.84 3.96
N ALA A 121 5.89 12.24 2.69
CA ALA A 121 5.35 11.34 1.68
C ALA A 121 6.25 10.12 1.44
N ARG A 122 7.58 10.30 1.49
CA ARG A 122 8.54 9.20 1.40
C ARG A 122 8.47 8.29 2.62
N GLN A 123 8.35 8.83 3.83
CA GLN A 123 8.13 8.03 5.05
C GLN A 123 6.83 7.23 4.98
N VAL A 124 5.75 7.78 4.42
CA VAL A 124 4.50 7.05 4.18
C VAL A 124 4.68 5.97 3.11
N ALA A 125 5.41 6.27 2.04
CA ALA A 125 5.68 5.31 0.97
C ALA A 125 6.47 4.08 1.47
N THR A 126 7.38 4.27 2.43
CA THR A 126 8.16 3.19 3.04
C THR A 126 7.44 2.51 4.21
N GLY A 127 6.26 2.99 4.62
CA GLY A 127 5.50 2.44 5.76
C GLY A 127 5.99 2.88 7.13
N ALA A 128 6.91 3.86 7.20
CA ALA A 128 7.37 4.42 8.45
C ALA A 128 6.32 5.32 9.12
N LEU A 129 5.35 5.83 8.35
CA LEU A 129 4.20 6.58 8.85
C LEU A 129 2.94 6.20 8.07
N THR A 130 1.79 6.31 8.73
CA THR A 130 0.49 6.43 8.10
C THR A 130 0.27 7.85 7.55
N VAL A 131 -0.74 8.04 6.70
CA VAL A 131 -1.09 9.37 6.18
C VAL A 131 -1.50 10.30 7.32
N GLU A 132 -2.22 9.76 8.30
CA GLU A 132 -2.72 10.44 9.49
C GLU A 132 -1.55 10.89 10.38
N GLU A 133 -0.58 10.01 10.66
CA GLU A 133 0.61 10.35 11.43
C GLU A 133 1.47 11.39 10.71
N ALA A 134 1.59 11.28 9.38
CA ALA A 134 2.31 12.26 8.57
C ALA A 134 1.61 13.64 8.61
N LEU A 135 0.28 13.69 8.55
CA LEU A 135 -0.50 14.92 8.68
C LEU A 135 -0.33 15.56 10.05
N ALA A 136 -0.38 14.76 11.13
CA ALA A 136 -0.17 15.24 12.49
C ALA A 136 1.21 15.90 12.64
N LYS A 137 2.27 15.24 12.14
CA LYS A 137 3.64 15.80 12.12
C LYS A 137 3.74 17.07 11.27
N HIS A 138 3.07 17.09 10.11
CA HIS A 138 3.13 18.25 9.23
C HIS A 138 2.50 19.50 9.86
N ASN A 139 1.44 19.32 10.63
CA ASN A 139 0.78 20.41 11.35
C ASN A 139 1.63 20.92 12.52
N SER A 140 2.40 20.07 13.21
CA SER A 140 3.29 20.50 14.29
C SER A 140 4.54 21.26 13.80
N ASP A 141 5.02 20.97 12.58
CA ASP A 141 6.15 21.67 11.96
C ASP A 141 5.76 22.96 11.24
N SER A 142 4.46 23.29 11.20
CA SER A 142 4.00 24.57 10.69
C SER A 142 4.30 25.64 11.76
N PRO A 143 5.13 26.66 11.48
CA PRO A 143 5.25 27.77 12.41
C PRO A 143 3.86 28.38 12.55
N THR A 144 3.32 28.37 13.76
CA THR A 144 2.23 29.26 14.14
C THR A 144 2.69 30.67 13.74
N GLU A 145 2.01 31.30 12.79
CA GLU A 145 2.19 32.74 12.55
C GLU A 145 1.77 33.44 13.85
N GLU A 146 2.73 33.64 14.75
CA GLU A 146 2.59 34.54 15.89
C GLU A 146 2.40 35.94 15.31
N GLY A 147 1.17 36.43 15.41
CA GLY A 147 0.79 37.74 14.92
C GLY A 147 1.73 38.82 15.45
N GLU A 148 2.30 39.60 14.54
CA GLU A 148 3.00 40.83 14.88
C GLU A 148 2.05 41.73 15.70
N PRO A 149 2.42 42.17 16.91
CA PRO A 149 1.67 43.22 17.58
C PRO A 149 2.02 44.53 16.87
N ASP A 150 1.07 45.02 16.08
CA ASP A 150 1.04 46.39 15.58
C ASP A 150 1.21 47.35 16.76
N SER A 151 2.40 47.93 16.87
CA SER A 151 2.73 48.94 17.87
C SER A 151 3.01 50.24 17.12
N GLY A 152 1.98 51.06 17.03
CA GLY A 152 2.05 52.44 16.55
C GLY A 152 2.73 53.41 17.52
#